data_AF-A0A7C6PBN0-F1
#
_entry.id   AF-A0A7C6PBN0-F1
#
_cell.length_a   1.000
_cell.length_b   1.000
_cell.length_c   1.000
_cell.angle_alpha   90.00
_cell.angle_beta   90.00
_cell.angle_gamma   90.00
#
_symmetry.space_group_name_H-M   'P 1'
#
loop_
_entity.id
_entity.type
_entity.pdbx_description
1 polymer ?
#
loop_
_entity_poly.entity_id
_entity_poly.type
_entity_poly.pdbx_seq_one_letter_code
_entity_poly.pdbx_strand_id
1 'polypeptide(L)'
;MEKICKMLKRNNKGFTLVELMVVLLIIGILVAIAIPIYNRTQDNAKQKTCIANLRTIDGAIAQYAAENNTTVAEFGNANSGKKITEIDGLGDYLKDIGDLKCPAGTDEKEGTYSIDSSGKAVCDCNGDTDDKPHKYPLPVKVPGGGTEEES
;
A
#
# COMPACT_ATOMS: atom_id res chain seq x y z
N MET A 1 -14.67 45.50 -47.58
CA MET A 1 -14.76 44.86 -46.25
C MET A 1 -16.14 44.20 -46.03
N GLU A 2 -16.73 43.55 -47.05
CA GLU A 2 -18.12 43.04 -46.96
C GLU A 2 -18.24 41.52 -47.16
N LYS A 3 -17.13 40.86 -47.53
CA LYS A 3 -17.13 39.44 -47.92
C LYS A 3 -16.74 38.46 -46.81
N ILE A 4 -16.29 38.95 -45.64
CA ILE A 4 -15.83 38.07 -44.55
C ILE A 4 -17.00 37.51 -43.72
N CYS A 5 -18.14 38.21 -43.63
CA CYS A 5 -19.29 37.76 -42.84
C CYS A 5 -20.10 36.59 -43.46
N LYS A 6 -19.80 36.18 -44.71
CA LYS A 6 -20.62 35.18 -45.42
C LYS A 6 -20.17 33.72 -45.21
N MET A 7 -19.02 33.47 -44.58
CA MET A 7 -18.47 32.11 -44.38
C MET A 7 -18.64 31.55 -42.94
N LEU A 8 -19.18 32.32 -42.00
CA LEU A 8 -19.40 31.86 -40.61
C LEU A 8 -20.76 31.20 -40.37
N LYS A 9 -21.58 30.99 -41.41
CA LYS A 9 -22.82 30.20 -41.30
C LYS A 9 -22.50 28.71 -41.36
N ARG A 10 -21.56 28.25 -40.53
CA ARG A 10 -21.38 26.83 -40.23
C ARG A 10 -22.56 26.43 -39.34
N ASN A 11 -23.23 25.37 -39.73
CA ASN A 11 -24.39 24.80 -39.06
C ASN A 11 -23.98 24.22 -37.70
N ASN A 12 -23.60 25.10 -36.77
CA ASN A 12 -23.18 24.76 -35.42
C ASN A 12 -24.43 24.35 -34.64
N LYS A 13 -24.82 23.07 -34.77
CA LYS A 13 -25.75 22.44 -33.85
C LYS A 13 -25.08 22.46 -32.47
N GLY A 14 -25.51 23.36 -31.60
CA GLY A 14 -25.06 23.42 -30.22
C GLY A 14 -25.53 22.19 -29.46
N PHE A 15 -24.68 21.68 -28.57
CA PHE A 15 -25.05 20.65 -27.61
C PHE A 15 -26.23 21.18 -26.76
N THR A 16 -27.29 20.40 -26.62
CA THR A 16 -28.42 20.85 -25.80
C THR A 16 -28.04 20.74 -24.32
N LEU A 17 -28.50 21.68 -23.49
CA LEU A 17 -28.24 21.64 -22.05
C LEU A 17 -28.75 20.31 -21.43
N VAL A 18 -29.88 19.82 -21.95
CA VAL A 18 -30.49 18.55 -21.53
C VAL A 18 -29.57 17.35 -21.83
N GLU A 19 -28.93 17.34 -22.99
CA GLU A 19 -28.00 16.27 -23.38
C GLU A 19 -26.78 16.22 -22.46
N LEU A 20 -26.29 17.38 -21.99
CA LEU A 20 -25.22 17.43 -20.99
C LEU A 20 -25.70 16.98 -19.60
N MET A 21 -26.92 17.34 -19.21
CA MET A 21 -27.48 16.97 -17.90
C MET A 21 -27.65 15.46 -17.74
N VAL A 22 -28.19 14.77 -18.74
CA VAL A 22 -28.38 13.31 -18.69
C VAL A 22 -27.03 12.59 -18.57
N VAL A 23 -26.00 13.08 -19.25
CA VAL A 23 -24.66 12.50 -19.19
C VAL A 23 -24.07 12.62 -17.78
N LEU A 24 -24.15 13.79 -17.14
CA LEU A 24 -23.68 13.97 -15.76
C LEU A 24 -24.46 13.09 -14.77
N LEU A 25 -25.75 12.89 -15.01
CA LEU A 25 -26.60 12.01 -14.19
C LEU A 25 -26.08 10.56 -14.23
N ILE A 26 -25.78 10.04 -15.42
CA ILE A 26 -25.23 8.69 -15.58
C ILE A 26 -23.84 8.58 -14.95
N ILE A 27 -22.95 9.55 -15.20
CA ILE A 27 -21.60 9.57 -14.59
C ILE A 27 -21.69 9.60 -13.06
N GLY A 28 -22.61 10.39 -12.49
CA GLY A 28 -22.83 10.46 -11.04
C GLY A 28 -23.18 9.11 -10.41
N ILE A 29 -24.05 8.33 -11.06
CA ILE A 29 -24.43 6.99 -10.59
C ILE A 29 -23.23 6.04 -10.63
N LEU A 30 -22.44 6.07 -11.72
CA LEU A 30 -21.25 5.22 -11.86
C LEU A 30 -20.21 5.54 -10.79
N VAL A 31 -19.93 6.83 -10.55
CA VAL A 31 -18.94 7.29 -9.56
C VAL A 31 -19.36 6.91 -8.14
N ALA A 32 -20.65 7.02 -7.81
CA ALA A 32 -21.17 6.66 -6.48
C ALA A 32 -20.90 5.19 -6.10
N ILE A 33 -20.94 4.27 -7.07
CA ILE A 33 -20.63 2.85 -6.86
C ILE A 33 -19.11 2.60 -6.95
N ALA A 34 -18.41 3.29 -7.85
CA ALA A 34 -17.00 3.08 -8.10
C ALA A 34 -16.10 3.50 -6.92
N ILE A 35 -16.33 4.65 -6.29
CA ILE A 35 -15.49 5.17 -5.19
C ILE A 35 -15.35 4.17 -4.02
N PRO A 36 -16.44 3.64 -3.41
CA PRO A 36 -16.29 2.74 -2.27
C PRO A 36 -15.64 1.41 -2.64
N ILE A 37 -15.85 0.91 -3.87
CA ILE A 37 -15.19 -0.31 -4.36
C ILE A 37 -13.71 -0.07 -4.58
N TYR A 38 -13.36 1.06 -5.19
CA TYR A 38 -11.97 1.46 -5.44
C TYR A 38 -11.20 1.59 -4.13
N ASN A 39 -11.74 2.31 -3.14
CA ASN A 39 -11.09 2.48 -1.84
C ASN A 39 -10.80 1.14 -1.16
N ARG A 40 -11.80 0.24 -1.10
CA ARG A 40 -11.61 -1.11 -0.55
C ARG A 40 -10.56 -1.92 -1.31
N THR A 41 -10.54 -1.82 -2.63
CA THR A 41 -9.56 -2.54 -3.46
C THR A 41 -8.14 -2.02 -3.21
N GLN A 42 -8.01 -0.70 -3.08
CA GLN A 42 -6.74 -0.05 -2.76
C GLN A 42 -6.24 -0.47 -1.39
N ASP A 43 -7.10 -0.50 -0.36
CA ASP A 43 -6.72 -0.93 1.00
C ASP A 43 -6.28 -2.40 1.03
N ASN A 44 -7.00 -3.28 0.32
CA ASN A 44 -6.61 -4.68 0.17
C ASN A 44 -5.26 -4.84 -0.55
N ALA A 45 -4.99 -4.01 -1.57
CA ALA A 45 -3.70 -4.02 -2.26
C ALA A 45 -2.57 -3.56 -1.33
N LYS A 46 -2.77 -2.48 -0.56
CA LYS A 46 -1.82 -2.00 0.46
C LYS A 46 -1.51 -3.10 1.48
N GLN A 47 -2.53 -3.79 1.99
CA GLN A 47 -2.35 -4.90 2.94
C GLN A 47 -1.52 -6.03 2.35
N LYS A 48 -1.82 -6.47 1.12
CA LYS A 48 -1.09 -7.55 0.45
C LYS A 48 0.38 -7.18 0.23
N THR A 49 0.65 -5.94 -0.17
CA THR A 49 2.01 -5.43 -0.34
C THR A 49 2.76 -5.39 0.99
N CYS A 50 2.13 -4.94 2.07
CA CYS A 50 2.73 -4.96 3.41
C CYS A 50 3.14 -6.38 3.82
N ILE A 51 2.24 -7.36 3.67
CA ILE A 51 2.54 -8.77 4.00
C ILE A 51 3.68 -9.32 3.14
N ALA A 52 3.69 -9.00 1.84
CA ALA A 52 4.77 -9.43 0.95
C ALA A 52 6.12 -8.85 1.40
N ASN A 53 6.15 -7.56 1.74
CA ASN A 53 7.35 -6.89 2.24
C ASN A 53 7.82 -7.47 3.58
N LEU A 54 6.92 -7.74 4.52
CA LEU A 54 7.25 -8.40 5.79
C LEU A 54 7.94 -9.75 5.58
N ARG A 55 7.44 -10.57 4.64
CA ARG A 55 8.07 -11.85 4.29
C ARG A 55 9.46 -11.68 3.68
N THR A 56 9.63 -10.68 2.82
CA THR A 56 10.94 -10.36 2.25
C THR A 56 11.92 -9.93 3.34
N ILE A 57 11.48 -9.11 4.29
CA ILE A 57 12.30 -8.66 5.43
C ILE A 57 12.64 -9.84 6.35
N ASP A 58 11.65 -10.64 6.75
CA ASP A 58 11.84 -11.84 7.58
C ASP A 58 12.85 -12.81 6.93
N GLY A 59 12.78 -12.98 5.60
CA GLY A 59 13.75 -13.76 4.83
C GLY A 59 15.16 -13.17 4.84
N ALA A 60 15.29 -11.85 4.70
CA ALA A 60 16.57 -11.16 4.77
C ALA A 60 17.20 -11.26 6.17
N ILE A 61 16.40 -11.16 7.23
CA ILE A 61 16.85 -11.34 8.61
C ILE A 61 17.35 -12.77 8.83
N ALA A 62 16.60 -13.77 8.35
CA ALA A 62 17.02 -15.17 8.45
C ALA A 62 18.35 -15.43 7.71
N GLN A 63 18.53 -14.81 6.53
CA GLN A 63 19.79 -14.92 5.79
C GLN A 63 20.96 -14.24 6.51
N TYR A 64 20.75 -13.02 7.02
CA TYR A 64 21.74 -12.31 7.85
C TYR A 64 22.16 -13.16 9.05
N ALA A 65 21.18 -13.74 9.76
CA ALA A 65 21.42 -14.56 10.93
C ALA A 65 22.26 -15.81 10.60
N ALA A 66 21.93 -16.48 9.49
CA ALA A 66 22.66 -17.65 9.01
C ALA A 66 24.12 -17.34 8.65
N GLU A 67 24.40 -16.20 8.02
CA GLU A 67 25.75 -15.82 7.62
C GLU A 67 26.61 -15.32 8.80
N ASN A 68 25.99 -14.68 9.80
CA ASN A 68 26.68 -14.12 10.96
C ASN A 68 26.74 -15.08 12.16
N ASN A 69 26.34 -16.36 12.01
CA ASN A 69 26.28 -17.35 13.08
C ASN A 69 25.50 -16.86 14.33
N THR A 70 24.42 -16.10 14.10
CA THR A 70 23.50 -15.66 15.15
C THR A 70 22.10 -16.24 14.89
N THR A 71 21.23 -16.20 15.89
CA THR A 71 19.83 -16.58 15.73
C THR A 71 18.96 -15.37 15.40
N VAL A 72 17.82 -15.61 14.74
CA VAL A 72 16.81 -14.56 14.48
C VAL A 72 16.36 -13.88 15.77
N ALA A 73 16.20 -14.65 16.85
CA ALA A 73 15.83 -14.13 18.15
C ALA A 73 16.91 -13.22 18.78
N GLU A 74 18.20 -13.57 18.65
CA GLU A 74 19.30 -12.71 19.10
C GLU A 74 19.39 -11.41 18.31
N PHE A 75 19.25 -11.51 16.98
CA PHE A 75 19.18 -10.34 16.11
C PHE A 75 18.00 -9.43 16.45
N GLY A 76 16.83 -10.02 16.70
CA GLY A 76 15.64 -9.33 17.14
C GLY A 76 15.80 -8.62 18.48
N ASN A 77 16.38 -9.30 19.45
CA ASN A 77 16.64 -8.71 20.77
C ASN A 77 17.56 -7.48 20.65
N ALA A 78 18.62 -7.58 19.83
CA ALA A 78 19.57 -6.49 19.61
C ALA A 78 18.98 -5.27 18.85
N ASN A 79 17.92 -5.49 18.06
CA ASN A 79 17.33 -4.46 17.19
C ASN A 79 15.84 -4.20 17.47
N SER A 80 15.33 -4.65 18.61
CA SER A 80 13.94 -4.51 19.00
C SER A 80 13.52 -3.04 18.99
N GLY A 81 12.45 -2.72 18.26
CA GLY A 81 11.90 -1.38 18.10
C GLY A 81 12.70 -0.45 17.18
N LYS A 82 13.80 -0.91 16.58
CA LYS A 82 14.50 -0.15 15.54
C LYS A 82 13.77 -0.30 14.20
N LYS A 83 13.83 0.76 13.40
CA LYS A 83 13.36 0.71 12.00
C LYS A 83 14.30 -0.13 11.17
N ILE A 84 13.77 -0.86 10.20
CA ILE A 84 14.57 -1.68 9.26
C ILE A 84 15.65 -0.85 8.56
N THR A 85 15.36 0.42 8.25
CA THR A 85 16.28 1.37 7.61
C THR A 85 17.46 1.79 8.50
N GLU A 86 17.38 1.54 9.80
CA GLU A 86 18.37 1.96 10.81
C GLU A 86 19.20 0.77 11.32
N ILE A 87 19.03 -0.43 10.75
CA ILE A 87 19.75 -1.63 11.16
C ILE A 87 20.99 -1.81 10.31
N ASP A 88 22.14 -1.74 10.98
CA ASP A 88 23.44 -1.93 10.35
C ASP A 88 23.58 -3.34 9.76
N GLY A 89 24.09 -3.42 8.53
CA GLY A 89 24.36 -4.68 7.83
C GLY A 89 23.15 -5.34 7.14
N LEU A 90 21.92 -4.90 7.41
CA LEU A 90 20.74 -5.47 6.74
C LEU A 90 20.58 -4.96 5.29
N GLY A 91 21.20 -3.82 4.96
CA GLY A 91 21.19 -3.22 3.62
C GLY A 91 21.83 -4.10 2.53
N ASP A 92 22.68 -5.05 2.90
CA ASP A 92 23.30 -6.00 1.95
C ASP A 92 22.31 -7.09 1.49
N TYR A 93 21.26 -7.34 2.28
CA TYR A 93 20.27 -8.40 2.06
C TYR A 93 18.94 -7.85 1.52
N LEU A 94 18.67 -6.57 1.75
CA LEU A 94 17.48 -5.86 1.26
C LEU A 94 17.89 -4.78 0.27
N LYS A 95 17.64 -5.06 -1.02
CA LYS A 95 17.81 -4.06 -2.06
C LYS A 95 16.84 -2.90 -1.83
N ASP A 96 17.34 -1.67 -1.99
CA ASP A 96 16.56 -0.43 -1.90
C ASP A 96 15.94 -0.20 -0.50
N ILE A 97 16.65 -0.59 0.57
CA ILE A 97 16.20 -0.45 1.96
C ILE A 97 15.76 0.99 2.32
N GLY A 98 16.37 2.01 1.72
CA GLY A 98 16.05 3.43 1.96
C GLY A 98 14.66 3.86 1.47
N ASP A 99 14.09 3.15 0.50
CA ASP A 99 12.76 3.41 -0.07
C ASP A 99 11.69 2.48 0.51
N LEU A 100 12.06 1.61 1.45
CA LEU A 100 11.17 0.61 2.01
C LEU A 100 10.15 1.26 2.95
N LYS A 101 9.00 1.64 2.38
CA LYS A 101 7.89 2.26 3.09
C LYS A 101 6.69 1.32 3.18
N CYS A 102 5.98 1.38 4.30
CA CYS A 102 4.74 0.62 4.47
C CYS A 102 3.60 1.37 3.76
N PRO A 103 2.92 0.75 2.78
CA PRO A 103 1.90 1.41 1.95
C PRO A 103 0.60 1.72 2.73
N ALA A 104 0.53 1.28 4.00
CA ALA A 104 -0.55 1.56 4.93
C ALA A 104 -0.32 2.85 5.76
N GLY A 105 0.75 3.61 5.50
CA GLY A 105 0.91 4.96 6.04
C GLY A 105 -0.18 5.93 5.54
N THR A 106 -0.40 6.99 6.31
CA THR A 106 -1.29 8.11 5.93
C THR A 106 -0.47 9.25 5.34
N ASP A 107 -1.11 10.22 4.69
CA ASP A 107 -0.43 11.39 4.11
C ASP A 107 0.32 12.24 5.16
N GLU A 108 -0.02 12.07 6.44
CA GLU A 108 0.58 12.80 7.56
C GLU A 108 1.77 12.07 8.19
N LYS A 109 1.86 10.73 8.03
CA LYS A 109 2.92 9.89 8.60
C LYS A 109 3.23 8.70 7.69
N GLU A 110 4.46 8.67 7.16
CA GLU A 110 4.95 7.52 6.42
C GLU A 110 4.99 6.28 7.32
N GLY A 111 4.38 5.18 6.87
CA GLY A 111 4.42 3.91 7.58
C GLY A 111 5.82 3.29 7.46
N THR A 112 6.37 2.79 8.56
CA THR A 112 7.71 2.18 8.59
C THR A 112 7.64 0.73 9.00
N TYR A 113 8.68 -0.04 8.69
CA TYR A 113 8.85 -1.38 9.23
C TYR A 113 9.85 -1.34 10.38
N SER A 114 9.55 -2.08 11.44
CA SER A 114 10.41 -2.28 12.60
C SER A 114 10.57 -3.77 12.91
N ILE A 115 11.44 -4.09 13.85
CA ILE A 115 11.66 -5.47 14.31
C ILE A 115 11.18 -5.60 15.74
N ASP A 116 10.50 -6.71 16.06
CA ASP A 116 10.16 -7.07 17.42
C ASP A 116 11.32 -7.78 18.15
N SER A 117 11.18 -8.00 19.45
CA SER A 117 12.19 -8.71 20.24
C SER A 117 12.38 -10.18 19.85
N SER A 118 11.49 -10.75 19.03
CA SER A 118 11.61 -12.11 18.49
C SER A 118 12.36 -12.17 17.16
N GLY A 119 12.71 -11.02 16.58
CA GLY A 119 13.40 -10.92 15.29
C GLY A 119 12.47 -10.93 14.10
N LYS A 120 11.17 -10.75 14.34
CA LYS A 120 10.16 -10.70 13.30
C LYS A 120 9.92 -9.26 12.87
N ALA A 121 9.78 -9.04 11.58
CA ALA A 121 9.39 -7.76 11.02
C ALA A 121 7.93 -7.46 11.37
N VAL A 122 7.69 -6.21 11.78
CA VAL A 122 6.39 -5.63 12.08
C VAL A 122 6.25 -4.35 11.25
N CYS A 123 5.05 -4.05 10.74
CA CYS A 123 4.79 -2.74 10.15
C CYS A 123 4.15 -1.83 11.21
N ASP A 124 4.77 -0.68 11.43
CA ASP A 124 4.23 0.43 12.20
C ASP A 124 3.42 1.34 11.28
N CYS A 125 2.13 1.02 11.15
CA CYS A 125 1.15 1.89 10.51
C CYS A 125 0.74 3.00 11.50
N ASN A 126 1.59 4.02 11.71
CA ASN A 126 1.33 5.04 12.73
C ASN A 126 0.28 6.10 12.33
N GLY A 127 -0.79 5.67 11.66
CA GLY A 127 -1.88 6.51 11.15
C GLY A 127 -3.24 5.80 11.16
N ASP A 128 -3.43 4.83 12.05
CA ASP A 128 -4.75 4.25 12.33
C ASP A 128 -5.48 5.15 13.34
N THR A 129 -6.10 6.23 12.86
CA THR A 129 -7.02 7.07 13.66
C THR A 129 -8.49 6.66 13.49
N ASP A 130 -8.76 5.50 12.89
CA ASP A 130 -10.12 5.00 12.65
C ASP A 130 -10.35 3.65 13.36
N ASP A 131 -10.42 3.64 14.70
CA ASP A 131 -11.08 2.63 15.56
C ASP A 131 -11.17 1.18 15.02
N LYS A 132 -10.09 0.68 14.40
CA LYS A 132 -9.92 -0.71 14.00
C LYS A 132 -8.45 -1.02 14.15
N PRO A 133 -8.06 -1.80 15.18
CA PRO A 133 -6.67 -2.17 15.32
C PRO A 133 -6.30 -3.06 14.13
N HIS A 134 -5.70 -2.50 13.09
CA HIS A 134 -4.96 -3.27 12.11
C HIS A 134 -3.65 -3.75 12.77
N LYS A 135 -3.80 -4.62 13.78
CA LYS A 135 -2.72 -5.45 14.30
C LYS A 135 -2.38 -6.45 13.20
N TYR A 136 -1.42 -6.10 12.36
CA TYR A 136 -0.65 -7.09 11.61
C TYR A 136 0.27 -7.76 12.65
N PRO A 137 -0.03 -9.00 13.08
CA PRO A 137 -0.37 -10.10 12.21
C PRO A 137 -1.79 -10.62 12.46
N LEU A 138 -2.68 -10.51 11.47
CA LEU A 138 -3.81 -11.42 11.36
C LEU A 138 -3.40 -12.57 10.45
N PRO A 139 -3.85 -13.82 10.74
CA PRO A 139 -3.39 -15.02 10.04
C PRO A 139 -3.55 -14.81 8.54
N VAL A 140 -2.47 -15.10 7.82
CA VAL A 140 -2.44 -14.93 6.37
C VAL A 140 -3.39 -15.95 5.76
N LYS A 141 -4.66 -15.58 5.55
CA LYS A 141 -5.48 -16.28 4.57
C LYS A 141 -4.99 -15.85 3.19
N VAL A 142 -3.94 -16.54 2.76
CA VAL A 142 -3.44 -16.51 1.39
C VAL A 142 -4.64 -16.87 0.49
N PRO A 143 -5.13 -15.98 -0.40
CA PRO A 143 -6.14 -16.38 -1.35
C PRO A 143 -5.47 -17.26 -2.39
N GLY A 144 -5.48 -18.58 -2.17
CA GLY A 144 -4.99 -19.59 -3.10
C GLY A 144 -3.80 -20.44 -2.66
N GLY A 145 -3.58 -20.66 -1.36
CA GLY A 145 -2.56 -21.60 -0.86
C GLY A 145 -3.11 -22.42 0.30
N GLY A 146 -2.89 -23.73 0.28
CA GLY A 146 -3.39 -24.68 1.28
C GLY A 146 -3.05 -24.25 2.71
N THR A 147 -3.95 -24.63 3.61
CA THR A 147 -3.80 -24.50 5.06
C THR A 147 -2.56 -25.25 5.52
N GLU A 148 -1.49 -24.53 5.83
CA GLU A 148 -0.44 -25.04 6.72
C GLU A 148 -0.80 -24.55 8.13
N GLU A 149 -1.33 -25.50 8.88
CA GLU A 149 -1.73 -25.43 10.27
C GLU A 149 -0.47 -25.57 11.11
N GLU A 150 -0.15 -24.53 11.88
CA GLU A 150 0.95 -24.52 12.85
C GLU A 150 0.52 -25.39 14.05
N SER A 151 1.22 -26.51 14.26
CA SER A 151 1.17 -27.36 15.47
C SER A 151 2.47 -27.24 16.25
#